data_AF-A0A511D880-F1
#
_entry.id   AF-A0A511D880-F1
#
_cell.length_a   1.000
_cell.length_b   1.000
_cell.length_c   1.000
_cell.angle_alpha   90.00
_cell.angle_beta   90.00
_cell.angle_gamma   90.00
#
_symmetry.space_group_name_H-M   'P 1'
#
loop_
_entity.id
_entity.type
_entity.pdbx_description
1 polymer ?
#
loop_
_entity_poly.entity_id
_entity_poly.type
_entity_poly.pdbx_seq_one_letter_code
_entity_poly.pdbx_strand_id
1 'polypeptide(L)'
;MRVNSLDPSLVAGYKLEPYDLGTLFTEAEVDAINAAQWEGQAQWAASVPGAEVITVPDTTHYGQNQRPDAVVEAIRQAIARS
;
A
#
# COMPACT_ATOMS: atom_id res chain seq x y z
N MET A 1 14.34 16.38 -5.63
CA MET A 1 13.06 16.90 -5.12
C MET A 1 13.03 16.64 -3.62
N ARG A 2 13.27 17.66 -2.80
CA ARG A 2 13.25 17.55 -1.33
C ARG A 2 11.93 18.10 -0.85
N VAL A 3 11.13 17.28 -0.21
CA VAL A 3 9.97 17.75 0.52
C VAL A 3 10.52 18.29 1.85
N ASN A 4 10.60 19.61 1.96
CA ASN A 4 10.92 20.29 3.22
C ASN A 4 9.68 20.20 4.14
N SER A 5 9.45 19.05 4.76
CA SER A 5 8.74 19.03 6.05
C SER A 5 9.81 19.11 7.12
N LEU A 6 9.79 20.17 7.95
CA LEU A 6 10.59 20.24 9.15
C LEU A 6 10.26 19.01 10.00
N ASP A 7 11.27 18.22 10.34
CA ASP A 7 11.12 17.17 11.34
C ASP A 7 10.72 17.84 12.67
N PRO A 8 9.50 17.61 13.18
CA PRO A 8 9.02 18.27 14.39
C PRO A 8 9.88 17.98 15.61
N SER A 9 10.63 16.86 15.63
CA SER A 9 11.56 16.51 16.69
C SER A 9 12.75 17.46 16.82
N LEU A 10 12.99 18.29 15.80
CA LEU A 10 14.03 19.33 15.81
C LEU A 10 13.58 20.64 16.48
N VAL A 11 12.30 20.75 16.86
CA VAL A 11 11.79 21.91 17.61
C VAL A 11 12.08 21.72 19.10
N ALA A 12 12.85 22.64 19.69
CA ALA A 12 13.19 22.59 21.11
C ALA A 12 11.91 22.59 21.98
N GLY A 13 11.74 21.55 22.79
CA GLY A 13 10.55 21.36 23.63
C GLY A 13 9.43 20.54 22.99
N TYR A 14 9.57 20.10 21.74
CA TYR A 14 8.66 19.13 21.13
C TYR A 14 8.79 17.78 21.83
N LYS A 15 7.68 17.30 22.38
CA LYS A 15 7.57 15.96 22.94
C LYS A 15 6.72 15.14 21.97
N LEU A 16 7.29 14.05 21.45
CA LEU A 16 6.49 13.00 20.85
C LEU A 16 5.68 12.37 21.99
N GLU A 17 4.37 12.57 21.99
CA GLU A 17 3.50 11.76 22.83
C GLU A 17 3.56 10.32 22.29
N PRO A 18 3.97 9.34 23.09
CA PRO A 18 3.99 7.95 22.66
C PRO A 18 2.55 7.47 22.50
N TYR A 19 2.07 7.44 21.27
CA TYR A 19 0.81 6.76 20.95
C TYR A 19 1.10 5.27 20.86
N ASP A 20 0.45 4.50 21.73
CA ASP A 20 0.39 3.05 21.54
C ASP A 20 -0.57 2.77 20.37
N LEU A 21 0.02 2.47 19.20
CA LEU A 21 -0.75 2.11 18.01
C LEU A 21 -1.66 0.90 18.25
N GLY A 22 -1.32 0.03 19.21
CA GLY A 22 -2.14 -1.10 19.64
C GLY A 22 -3.42 -0.72 20.37
N THR A 23 -3.57 0.54 20.78
CA THR A 23 -4.81 1.08 21.38
C THR A 23 -5.66 1.92 20.42
N LEU A 24 -5.12 2.25 19.23
CA LEU A 24 -5.82 3.10 18.27
C LEU A 24 -6.83 2.34 17.42
N PHE A 25 -6.59 1.04 17.20
CA PHE A 25 -7.44 0.17 16.43
C PHE A 25 -7.55 -1.18 17.12
N THR A 26 -8.77 -1.70 17.18
CA THR A 26 -9.02 -3.10 17.54
C THR A 26 -8.55 -4.03 16.43
N GLU A 27 -8.23 -5.27 16.77
CA GLU A 27 -7.90 -6.32 15.78
C GLU A 27 -9.01 -6.47 14.73
N ALA A 28 -10.28 -6.40 15.16
CA ALA A 28 -11.43 -6.42 14.26
C ALA A 28 -11.48 -5.25 13.27
N GLU A 29 -11.07 -4.04 13.69
CA GLU A 29 -10.97 -2.89 12.78
C GLU A 29 -9.85 -3.07 11.76
N VAL A 30 -8.70 -3.61 12.19
CA VAL A 30 -7.59 -3.91 11.28
C VAL A 30 -8.00 -4.97 10.25
N ASP A 31 -8.67 -6.03 10.69
CA ASP A 31 -9.19 -7.09 9.82
C ASP A 31 -10.22 -6.55 8.82
N ALA A 32 -11.14 -5.69 9.28
CA ALA A 32 -12.14 -5.07 8.42
C ALA A 32 -11.50 -4.17 7.36
N ILE A 33 -10.49 -3.38 7.72
CA ILE A 33 -9.74 -2.54 6.78
C ILE A 33 -9.01 -3.41 5.74
N ASN A 34 -8.35 -4.48 6.19
CA ASN A 34 -7.66 -5.41 5.31
C ASN A 34 -8.61 -6.09 4.31
N ALA A 35 -9.78 -6.55 4.78
CA ALA A 35 -10.79 -7.16 3.92
C ALA A 35 -11.33 -6.15 2.89
N ALA A 36 -11.71 -4.95 3.34
CA ALA A 36 -12.23 -3.89 2.47
C ALA A 36 -11.21 -3.45 1.40
N GLN A 37 -9.91 -3.46 1.73
CA GLN A 37 -8.86 -3.16 0.76
C GLN A 37 -8.86 -4.16 -0.41
N TRP A 38 -8.93 -5.46 -0.11
CA TRP A 38 -8.91 -6.50 -1.15
C TRP A 38 -10.19 -6.51 -1.99
N GLU A 39 -11.35 -6.35 -1.34
CA GLU A 39 -12.63 -6.24 -2.05
C GLU A 39 -12.68 -5.02 -2.96
N GLY A 40 -12.21 -3.86 -2.47
CA GLY A 40 -12.16 -2.63 -3.26
C GLY A 40 -11.25 -2.75 -4.49
N GLN A 41 -10.11 -3.41 -4.37
CA GLN A 41 -9.21 -3.67 -5.52
C GLN A 41 -9.86 -4.60 -6.55
N ALA A 42 -10.54 -5.66 -6.10
CA ALA A 42 -11.24 -6.58 -6.99
C ALA A 42 -12.41 -5.90 -7.72
N GLN A 43 -13.20 -5.09 -7.01
CA GLN A 43 -14.30 -4.32 -7.59
C GLN A 43 -13.81 -3.30 -8.60
N TRP A 44 -12.74 -2.56 -8.28
CA TRP A 44 -12.13 -1.61 -9.20
C TRP A 44 -11.66 -2.30 -10.48
N ALA A 45 -10.92 -3.40 -10.38
CA ALA A 45 -10.45 -4.15 -11.54
C ALA A 45 -11.61 -4.66 -12.40
N ALA A 46 -12.68 -5.17 -11.78
CA ALA A 46 -13.89 -5.61 -12.50
C ALA A 46 -14.61 -4.47 -13.25
N SER A 47 -14.43 -3.21 -12.82
CA SER A 47 -15.03 -2.04 -13.47
C SER A 47 -14.27 -1.54 -14.71
N VAL A 48 -13.04 -2.02 -14.94
CA VAL A 48 -12.18 -1.57 -16.04
C VAL A 48 -12.11 -2.66 -17.13
N PRO A 49 -12.69 -2.43 -18.33
CA PRO A 49 -12.63 -3.40 -19.42
C PRO A 49 -11.20 -3.77 -19.79
N GLY A 50 -10.89 -5.07 -19.76
CA GLY A 50 -9.57 -5.60 -20.09
C GLY A 50 -8.53 -5.49 -18.97
N ALA A 51 -8.91 -5.02 -17.76
CA ALA A 51 -8.02 -5.06 -16.61
C ALA A 51 -7.79 -6.49 -16.11
N GLU A 52 -6.61 -6.70 -15.53
CA GLU A 52 -6.15 -7.96 -14.96
C GLU A 52 -5.56 -7.69 -13.57
N VAL A 53 -5.88 -8.54 -12.59
CA VAL A 53 -5.28 -8.49 -11.25
C VAL A 53 -4.22 -9.58 -11.14
N ILE A 54 -3.00 -9.19 -10.82
CA ILE A 54 -1.88 -10.11 -10.59
C ILE A 54 -1.49 -10.04 -9.12
N THR A 55 -1.70 -11.14 -8.40
CA THR A 55 -1.27 -11.28 -7.01
C THR A 55 0.10 -11.94 -6.95
N VAL A 56 1.07 -11.28 -6.31
CA VAL A 56 2.42 -11.83 -6.11
C VAL A 56 2.53 -12.37 -4.68
N PRO A 57 2.72 -13.69 -4.49
CA PRO A 57 2.80 -14.28 -3.15
C PRO A 57 4.02 -13.76 -2.39
N ASP A 58 3.94 -13.83 -1.06
CA ASP A 58 5.00 -13.44 -0.13
C ASP A 58 5.46 -11.98 -0.27
N THR A 59 4.55 -11.10 -0.69
CA THR A 59 4.77 -9.66 -0.76
C THR A 59 3.80 -8.88 0.13
N THR A 60 4.17 -7.65 0.47
CA THR A 60 3.35 -6.72 1.24
C THR A 60 3.12 -5.44 0.43
N HIS A 61 2.85 -4.31 1.09
CA HIS A 61 2.52 -3.04 0.44
C HIS A 61 3.56 -2.55 -0.58
N TYR A 62 4.84 -2.90 -0.43
CA TYR A 62 5.93 -2.49 -1.33
C TYR A 62 6.42 -3.63 -2.24
N GLY A 63 5.48 -4.34 -2.88
CA GLY A 63 5.78 -5.44 -3.81
C GLY A 63 6.76 -5.07 -4.93
N GLN A 64 6.79 -3.80 -5.37
CA GLN A 64 7.76 -3.30 -6.36
C GLN A 64 9.22 -3.30 -5.88
N ASN A 65 9.45 -3.23 -4.56
CA ASN A 65 10.79 -3.34 -3.99
C ASN A 65 11.16 -4.80 -3.69
N GLN A 66 10.17 -5.61 -3.30
CA GLN A 66 10.36 -7.02 -2.93
C GLN A 66 10.50 -7.93 -4.16
N ARG A 67 9.67 -7.70 -5.18
CA ARG A 67 9.59 -8.47 -6.42
C ARG A 67 9.54 -7.54 -7.65
N PRO A 68 10.58 -6.71 -7.85
CA PRO A 68 10.66 -5.81 -9.01
C PRO A 68 10.58 -6.56 -10.35
N ASP A 69 11.06 -7.81 -10.38
CA ASP A 69 10.95 -8.70 -11.54
C ASP A 69 9.50 -8.95 -11.94
N ALA A 70 8.64 -9.31 -10.99
CA ALA A 70 7.23 -9.59 -11.24
C ALA A 70 6.48 -8.32 -11.69
N VAL A 71 6.80 -7.17 -11.09
CA VAL A 71 6.19 -5.88 -11.46
C VAL A 71 6.58 -5.45 -12.87
N VAL A 72 7.87 -5.53 -13.22
CA VAL A 72 8.33 -5.18 -14.58
C VAL A 72 7.70 -6.09 -15.62
N GLU A 73 7.59 -7.38 -15.34
CA GLU A 73 6.95 -8.33 -16.26
C GLU A 73 5.45 -8.04 -16.45
N ALA A 74 4.71 -7.78 -15.38
CA ALA A 74 3.31 -7.39 -15.45
C ALA A 74 3.10 -6.13 -16.32
N ILE A 75 3.97 -5.12 -16.17
CA ILE A 75 3.93 -3.89 -16.98
C ILE A 75 4.19 -4.20 -18.46
N ARG A 76 5.18 -5.05 -18.77
CA ARG A 76 5.47 -5.45 -20.15
C ARG A 76 4.28 -6.14 -20.80
N GLN A 77 3.62 -7.04 -20.09
CA GLN A 77 2.43 -7.73 -20.57
C GLN A 77 1.27 -6.75 -20.81
N ALA A 78 1.07 -5.77 -19.92
CA ALA A 78 0.05 -4.74 -20.11
C ALA A 78 0.31 -3.91 -21.38
N ILE A 79 1.56 -3.50 -21.62
CA ILE A 79 1.94 -2.73 -22.82
C ILE A 79 1.80 -3.57 -24.10
N ALA A 80 2.13 -4.85 -24.06
CA ALA A 80 2.02 -5.72 -25.23
C ALA A 80 0.56 -5.96 -25.67
N ARG A 81 -0.41 -5.67 -24.79
CA ARG A 81 -1.86 -5.85 -25.03
C ARG A 81 -2.60 -4.56 -25.43
N SER A 82 -1.92 -3.40 -25.38
CA SER A 82 -2.46 -2.09 -25.79
C SER A 82 -2.14 -1.79 -27.25
#